data_AF-A0A4R9LJ86-F1
#
_entry.id   AF-A0A4R9LJ86-F1
#
_cell.length_a   1.000
_cell.length_b   1.000
_cell.length_c   1.000
_cell.angle_alpha   90.00
_cell.angle_beta   90.00
_cell.angle_gamma   90.00
#
_symmetry.space_group_name_H-M   'P 1'
#
loop_
_entity.id
_entity.type
_entity.pdbx_description
1 polymer ?
#
loop_
_entity_poly.entity_id
_entity_poly.type
_entity_poly.pdbx_seq_one_letter_code
_entity_poly.pdbx_strand_id
1 'polypeptide(L)'
;MHCIPVSVLPSQGSCPLTSVRQCTKRKLACKHKQIFSESENKKDNKRMKLIFKIRKSAFILNTFILSLFFSFQCGSFFKKTIPQIPLGDKSYWVLAFFSESKLTEFQNLTNNKIEIRYREKGSAYVLIPKKDWDLSYKNIEWMQSAKQDSGFKYFAGNYQNQTDKAQFQLTDTKLGYKDNRINEYYLHSIAKRYPHLTELHSIGRSKENRPIFALSLSDSKKPNSEKIPILFHCSIHANEVIATEHCYDIIYSILNSETLVEKYLDIFRIWVVPILNPDGSEIF
;
A
#
# COMPACT_ATOMS: atom_id res chain seq x y z
N MET A 1 11.81 41.15 0.61
CA MET A 1 10.45 41.65 0.93
C MET A 1 9.46 40.60 0.46
N HIS A 2 8.34 40.30 1.10
CA HIS A 2 7.87 40.38 2.49
C HIS A 2 6.46 39.73 2.42
N CYS A 3 6.00 39.10 3.49
CA CYS A 3 4.71 38.42 3.52
C CYS A 3 3.53 39.41 3.69
N ILE A 4 2.30 38.94 3.42
CA ILE A 4 1.07 39.00 4.28
C ILE A 4 -0.21 39.01 3.41
N PRO A 5 -1.29 38.28 3.79
CA PRO A 5 -2.49 38.12 2.97
C PRO A 5 -3.58 39.18 3.24
N VAL A 6 -4.62 39.20 2.38
CA VAL A 6 -5.79 40.08 2.47
C VAL A 6 -6.95 39.41 3.23
N SER A 7 -7.69 40.21 3.98
CA SER A 7 -8.90 39.83 4.72
C SER A 7 -9.98 40.93 4.67
N VAL A 8 -11.21 40.60 5.08
CA VAL A 8 -12.30 41.50 5.57
C VAL A 8 -13.43 41.94 4.61
N LEU A 9 -14.58 41.24 4.78
CA LEU A 9 -16.00 41.66 4.88
C LEU A 9 -16.83 42.32 3.72
N PRO A 10 -18.17 42.07 3.70
CA PRO A 10 -19.13 42.66 2.76
C PRO A 10 -19.83 43.95 3.28
N SER A 11 -20.64 44.55 2.41
CA SER A 11 -21.27 45.87 2.53
C SER A 11 -22.60 45.94 3.31
N GLN A 12 -23.00 47.17 3.65
CA GLN A 12 -24.12 47.54 4.52
C GLN A 12 -25.50 47.57 3.80
N GLY A 13 -26.58 47.52 4.59
CA GLY A 13 -27.97 47.80 4.19
C GLY A 13 -28.73 48.53 5.30
N SER A 14 -29.65 49.44 4.94
CA SER A 14 -30.15 50.54 5.78
C SER A 14 -31.47 50.30 6.54
N CYS A 15 -31.72 51.13 7.56
CA CYS A 15 -32.96 51.27 8.34
C CYS A 15 -33.59 52.67 8.09
N PRO A 16 -34.91 52.93 8.29
CA PRO A 16 -35.32 53.66 9.51
C PRO A 16 -36.79 53.53 10.05
N LEU A 17 -36.91 53.63 11.38
CA LEU A 17 -37.85 54.42 12.23
C LEU A 17 -39.40 54.30 12.22
N THR A 18 -39.97 54.07 13.43
CA THR A 18 -41.15 54.73 14.10
C THR A 18 -41.46 54.03 15.46
N SER A 19 -42.20 54.56 16.46
CA SER A 19 -42.42 55.94 16.96
C SER A 19 -43.06 56.01 18.39
N VAL A 20 -42.35 56.59 19.37
CA VAL A 20 -42.80 57.39 20.56
C VAL A 20 -44.20 57.19 21.22
N ARG A 21 -44.28 56.82 22.54
CA ARG A 21 -44.86 57.64 23.68
C ARG A 21 -44.97 56.94 25.07
N GLN A 22 -44.58 57.68 26.13
CA GLN A 22 -45.16 57.87 27.51
C GLN A 22 -46.03 56.80 28.24
N CYS A 23 -46.22 56.79 29.57
CA CYS A 23 -45.45 57.17 30.77
C CYS A 23 -46.20 56.69 32.06
N THR A 24 -45.46 56.23 33.08
CA THR A 24 -45.85 56.04 34.52
C THR A 24 -47.31 55.72 34.95
N LYS A 25 -47.47 54.55 35.61
CA LYS A 25 -48.21 54.41 36.90
C LYS A 25 -47.62 53.23 37.71
N ARG A 26 -47.19 53.48 38.96
CA ARG A 26 -46.59 52.50 39.91
C ARG A 26 -47.45 52.38 41.17
N LYS A 27 -47.21 51.30 41.93
CA LYS A 27 -47.70 50.98 43.30
C LYS A 27 -49.14 50.46 43.43
N LEU A 28 -49.27 49.12 43.38
CA LEU A 28 -50.21 48.34 44.22
C LEU A 28 -49.92 46.82 44.19
N ALA A 29 -49.25 46.31 43.15
CA ALA A 29 -49.00 44.87 42.95
C ALA A 29 -47.78 44.25 43.69
N CYS A 30 -47.25 44.87 44.76
CA CYS A 30 -46.00 44.42 45.39
C CYS A 30 -46.13 43.45 46.58
N LYS A 31 -47.32 43.14 47.11
CA LYS A 31 -47.46 42.29 48.31
C LYS A 31 -47.79 40.81 48.07
N HIS A 32 -48.34 40.44 46.90
CA HIS A 32 -48.68 39.04 46.60
C HIS A 32 -47.54 38.23 45.95
N LYS A 33 -46.45 38.87 45.52
CA LYS A 33 -45.40 38.21 44.72
C LYS A 33 -44.30 37.52 45.55
N GLN A 34 -44.26 37.73 46.87
CA GLN A 34 -43.18 37.23 47.74
C GLN A 34 -43.38 35.80 48.25
N ILE A 35 -44.62 35.36 48.47
CA ILE A 35 -44.91 34.04 49.08
C ILE A 35 -44.79 32.91 48.05
N PHE A 36 -45.12 33.16 46.78
CA PHE A 36 -45.00 32.16 45.72
C PHE A 36 -43.53 31.85 45.38
N SER A 37 -42.67 32.88 45.35
CA SER A 37 -41.27 32.79 44.92
C SER A 37 -40.34 31.98 45.82
N GLU A 38 -40.67 31.80 47.11
CA GLU A 38 -39.85 30.97 48.02
C GLU A 38 -40.09 29.46 47.80
N SER A 39 -41.32 29.09 47.39
CA SER A 39 -41.69 27.69 47.17
C SER A 39 -41.03 27.10 45.90
N GLU A 40 -41.00 27.88 44.82
CA GLU A 40 -40.35 27.51 43.56
C GLU A 40 -38.82 27.45 43.73
N ASN A 41 -38.22 28.47 44.35
CA ASN A 41 -36.77 28.49 44.63
C ASN A 41 -36.27 27.27 45.41
N LYS A 42 -37.01 26.80 46.44
CA LYS A 42 -36.62 25.58 47.18
C LYS A 42 -36.71 24.30 46.32
N LYS A 43 -37.66 24.24 45.38
CA LYS A 43 -37.86 23.08 44.50
C LYS A 43 -36.78 23.03 43.41
N ASP A 44 -36.47 24.17 42.79
CA ASP A 44 -35.44 24.28 41.77
C ASP A 44 -34.03 24.12 42.34
N ASN A 45 -33.74 24.64 43.54
CA ASN A 45 -32.43 24.44 44.17
C ASN A 45 -32.19 22.96 44.56
N LYS A 46 -33.25 22.21 44.95
CA LYS A 46 -33.17 20.75 45.10
C LYS A 46 -32.96 20.05 43.75
N ARG A 47 -33.67 20.45 42.70
CA ARG A 47 -33.56 19.87 41.35
C ARG A 47 -32.16 20.10 40.75
N MET A 48 -31.62 21.31 40.89
CA MET A 48 -30.26 21.68 40.51
C MET A 48 -29.21 20.84 41.26
N LYS A 49 -29.33 20.69 42.59
CA LYS A 49 -28.41 19.85 43.38
C LYS A 49 -28.47 18.38 42.95
N LEU A 50 -29.65 17.86 42.61
CA LEU A 50 -29.81 16.50 42.09
C LEU A 50 -29.17 16.33 40.70
N ILE A 51 -29.41 17.27 39.78
CA ILE A 51 -28.79 17.29 38.44
C ILE A 51 -27.26 17.38 38.55
N PHE A 52 -26.74 18.20 39.47
CA PHE A 52 -25.30 18.33 39.70
C PHE A 52 -24.69 17.04 40.27
N LYS A 53 -25.41 16.35 41.18
CA LYS A 53 -24.98 15.06 41.74
C LYS A 53 -24.99 13.95 40.68
N ILE A 54 -26.02 13.90 39.82
CA ILE A 54 -26.10 12.95 38.69
C ILE A 54 -24.99 13.24 37.68
N ARG A 55 -24.78 14.50 37.27
CA ARG A 55 -23.68 14.87 36.36
C ARG A 55 -22.31 14.53 36.94
N LYS A 56 -22.07 14.77 38.24
CA LYS A 56 -20.81 14.41 38.89
C LYS A 56 -20.60 12.90 38.95
N SER A 57 -21.65 12.12 39.21
CA SER A 57 -21.59 10.65 39.20
C SER A 57 -21.36 10.08 37.79
N ALA A 58 -22.02 10.64 36.78
CA ALA A 58 -21.81 10.26 35.37
C ALA A 58 -20.40 10.63 34.88
N PHE A 59 -19.87 11.78 35.30
CA PHE A 59 -18.49 12.19 34.98
C PHE A 59 -17.47 11.23 35.60
N ILE A 60 -17.62 10.90 36.89
CA ILE A 60 -16.76 9.93 37.59
C ILE A 60 -16.81 8.55 36.91
N LEU A 61 -18.01 8.07 36.56
CA LEU A 61 -18.18 6.79 35.87
C LEU A 61 -17.53 6.80 34.46
N ASN A 62 -17.70 7.87 33.69
CA ASN A 62 -17.04 8.01 32.39
C ASN A 62 -15.52 8.08 32.52
N THR A 63 -14.97 8.77 33.53
CA THR A 63 -13.51 8.78 33.76
C THR A 63 -12.97 7.41 34.16
N PHE A 64 -13.75 6.60 34.87
CA PHE A 64 -13.36 5.23 35.25
C PHE A 64 -13.46 4.26 34.07
N ILE A 65 -14.44 4.43 33.18
CA ILE A 65 -14.53 3.66 31.93
C ILE A 65 -13.39 4.04 30.98
N LEU A 66 -13.07 5.34 30.83
CA LEU A 66 -11.93 5.77 30.02
C LEU A 66 -10.59 5.23 30.54
N SER A 67 -10.38 5.17 31.86
CA SER A 67 -9.14 4.62 32.42
C SER A 67 -9.02 3.10 32.26
N LEU A 68 -10.13 2.35 32.29
CA LEU A 68 -10.14 0.93 31.89
C LEU A 68 -9.85 0.74 30.39
N PHE A 69 -10.38 1.59 29.51
CA PHE A 69 -10.09 1.49 28.07
C PHE A 69 -8.61 1.83 27.75
N PHE A 70 -8.03 2.84 28.41
CA PHE A 70 -6.61 3.19 28.23
C PHE A 70 -5.64 2.14 28.79
N SER A 71 -6.00 1.42 29.86
CA SER A 71 -5.12 0.39 30.44
C SER A 71 -5.08 -0.92 29.64
N PHE A 72 -6.05 -1.16 28.74
CA PHE A 72 -6.03 -2.32 27.83
C PHE A 72 -5.26 -2.12 26.52
N GLN A 73 -4.83 -0.89 26.18
CA GLN A 73 -4.05 -0.61 24.96
C GLN A 73 -2.53 -0.71 25.15
N CYS A 74 -2.04 -0.91 26.38
CA CYS A 74 -0.66 -1.34 26.66
C CYS A 74 -0.50 -2.88 26.69
N GLY A 75 -1.46 -3.62 26.12
CA GLY A 75 -1.21 -5.02 25.73
C GLY A 75 -0.08 -5.04 24.70
N SER A 76 1.13 -5.40 25.15
CA SER A 76 2.33 -5.44 24.33
C SER A 76 2.05 -6.11 23.00
N PHE A 77 2.05 -5.32 21.92
CA PHE A 77 2.17 -5.88 20.59
C PHE A 77 3.45 -6.69 20.57
N PHE A 78 3.33 -8.02 20.52
CA PHE A 78 4.37 -8.89 20.01
C PHE A 78 4.56 -8.53 18.54
N LYS A 79 5.21 -7.38 18.28
CA LYS A 79 5.89 -7.13 17.02
C LYS A 79 6.91 -8.24 16.92
N LYS A 80 6.53 -9.29 16.21
CA LYS A 80 7.43 -10.35 15.77
C LYS A 80 8.51 -9.61 15.00
N THR A 81 9.66 -9.37 15.65
CA THR A 81 10.79 -8.72 15.01
C THR A 81 11.07 -9.51 13.75
N ILE A 82 11.24 -8.80 12.63
CA ILE A 82 11.76 -9.44 11.42
C ILE A 82 13.06 -10.11 11.89
N PRO A 83 13.22 -11.43 11.71
CA PRO A 83 14.42 -12.11 12.18
C PRO A 83 15.62 -11.38 11.58
N GLN A 84 16.61 -11.06 12.42
CA GLN A 84 17.78 -10.26 11.99
C GLN A 84 18.59 -10.93 10.86
N ILE A 85 18.33 -12.21 10.61
CA ILE A 85 18.93 -13.04 9.58
C ILE A 85 18.02 -12.99 8.33
N PRO A 86 18.40 -12.27 7.27
CA PRO A 86 17.61 -12.21 6.05
C PRO A 86 17.55 -13.59 5.36
N LEU A 87 16.48 -13.85 4.60
CA LEU A 87 16.22 -15.11 3.88
C LEU A 87 17.27 -15.50 2.80
N GLY A 88 18.30 -14.68 2.60
CA GLY A 88 19.42 -14.92 1.69
C GLY A 88 20.80 -14.99 2.38
N ASP A 89 20.86 -15.00 3.71
CA ASP A 89 22.14 -15.07 4.43
C ASP A 89 22.78 -16.46 4.32
N LYS A 90 23.89 -16.55 3.55
CA LYS A 90 24.68 -17.77 3.30
C LYS A 90 25.40 -18.33 4.53
N SER A 91 25.45 -17.59 5.63
CA SER A 91 25.92 -18.10 6.92
C SER A 91 24.89 -19.02 7.58
N TYR A 92 23.59 -18.77 7.33
CA TYR A 92 22.49 -19.45 8.01
C TYR A 92 21.61 -20.30 7.09
N TRP A 93 21.45 -19.93 5.82
CA TRP A 93 20.60 -20.61 4.85
C TRP A 93 21.39 -21.24 3.72
N VAL A 94 20.90 -22.37 3.21
CA VAL A 94 21.29 -22.96 1.93
C VAL A 94 20.06 -22.98 1.04
N LEU A 95 20.17 -22.33 -0.12
CA LEU A 95 19.24 -22.53 -1.22
C LEU A 95 19.62 -23.85 -1.90
N ALA A 96 18.72 -24.83 -1.86
CA ALA A 96 18.92 -26.13 -2.47
C ALA A 96 17.82 -26.43 -3.49
N PHE A 97 18.12 -27.29 -4.46
CA PHE A 97 17.19 -27.67 -5.52
C PHE A 97 17.27 -29.15 -5.85
N PHE A 98 16.19 -29.66 -6.42
CA PHE A 98 16.04 -31.04 -6.91
C PHE A 98 15.02 -31.08 -8.05
N SER A 99 15.04 -32.14 -8.86
CA SER A 99 14.06 -32.30 -9.96
C SER A 99 12.64 -32.47 -9.43
N GLU A 100 11.64 -31.90 -10.12
CA GLU A 100 10.19 -32.09 -9.87
C GLU A 100 9.81 -33.57 -9.63
N SER A 101 10.47 -34.52 -10.32
CA SER A 101 10.24 -35.96 -10.18
C SER A 101 10.54 -36.52 -8.77
N LYS A 102 11.30 -35.77 -7.95
CA LYS A 102 11.66 -36.12 -6.57
C LYS A 102 10.78 -35.46 -5.51
N LEU A 103 9.73 -34.72 -5.90
CA LEU A 103 8.87 -33.98 -4.98
C LEU A 103 8.28 -34.86 -3.87
N THR A 104 7.73 -36.03 -4.20
CA THR A 104 7.15 -36.96 -3.21
C THR A 104 8.21 -37.53 -2.25
N GLU A 105 9.41 -37.82 -2.76
CA GLU A 105 10.53 -38.31 -1.95
C GLU A 105 10.98 -37.23 -0.95
N PHE A 106 11.10 -35.98 -1.41
CA PHE A 106 11.41 -34.82 -0.56
C PHE A 106 10.32 -34.53 0.50
N GLN A 107 9.04 -34.61 0.11
CA GLN A 107 7.92 -34.41 1.04
C GLN A 107 7.90 -35.44 2.16
N ASN A 108 8.19 -36.71 1.83
CA ASN A 108 8.32 -37.78 2.81
C ASN A 108 9.55 -37.58 3.70
N LEU A 109 10.72 -37.29 3.11
CA LEU A 109 11.98 -37.04 3.83
C LEU A 109 11.88 -35.92 4.88
N THR A 110 11.13 -34.86 4.55
CA THR A 110 10.98 -33.68 5.40
C THR A 110 9.73 -33.71 6.29
N ASN A 111 8.90 -34.76 6.20
CA ASN A 111 7.55 -34.84 6.76
C ASN A 111 6.71 -33.57 6.46
N ASN A 112 6.81 -33.04 5.22
CA ASN A 112 6.20 -31.77 4.78
C ASN A 112 6.56 -30.51 5.60
N LYS A 113 7.66 -30.53 6.38
CA LYS A 113 8.08 -29.37 7.20
C LYS A 113 8.79 -28.28 6.41
N ILE A 114 9.34 -28.61 5.23
CA ILE A 114 10.08 -27.66 4.38
C ILE A 114 9.24 -27.34 3.15
N GLU A 115 8.92 -26.06 3.00
CA GLU A 115 8.10 -25.52 1.91
C GLU A 115 8.92 -25.30 0.63
N ILE A 116 8.35 -25.65 -0.53
CA ILE A 116 8.91 -25.29 -1.84
C ILE A 116 8.80 -23.78 -2.03
N ARG A 117 9.93 -23.10 -2.22
CA ARG A 117 10.00 -21.64 -2.35
C ARG A 117 9.65 -21.14 -3.74
N TYR A 118 10.15 -21.81 -4.77
CA TYR A 118 9.79 -21.55 -6.17
C TYR A 118 10.11 -22.77 -7.04
N ARG A 119 9.60 -22.76 -8.28
CA ARG A 119 9.83 -23.80 -9.29
C ARG A 119 10.34 -23.16 -10.57
N GLU A 120 11.39 -23.73 -11.16
CA GLU A 120 11.98 -23.25 -12.40
C GLU A 120 12.57 -24.43 -13.20
N LYS A 121 12.35 -24.46 -14.52
CA LYS A 121 12.99 -25.42 -15.46
C LYS A 121 12.91 -26.89 -14.99
N GLY A 122 11.76 -27.31 -14.47
CA GLY A 122 11.55 -28.69 -13.98
C GLY A 122 12.28 -29.03 -12.67
N SER A 123 12.74 -28.02 -11.93
CA SER A 123 13.36 -28.15 -10.61
C SER A 123 12.57 -27.35 -9.56
N ALA A 124 12.45 -27.94 -8.37
CA ALA A 124 11.88 -27.30 -7.19
C ALA A 124 13.00 -26.79 -6.28
N TYR A 125 12.85 -25.57 -5.77
CA TYR A 125 13.83 -24.90 -4.92
C TYR A 125 13.32 -24.75 -3.49
N VAL A 126 14.19 -24.98 -2.52
CA VAL A 126 13.89 -24.97 -1.08
C VAL A 126 14.96 -24.20 -0.32
N LEU A 127 14.57 -23.61 0.81
CA LEU A 127 15.49 -22.90 1.70
C LEU A 127 15.62 -23.69 3.01
N ILE A 128 16.82 -24.18 3.29
CA ILE A 128 17.11 -25.07 4.42
C ILE A 128 18.12 -24.40 5.36
N PRO A 129 17.96 -24.46 6.70
CA PRO A 129 18.98 -24.00 7.62
C PRO A 129 20.29 -24.74 7.38
N LYS A 130 21.41 -24.02 7.30
CA LYS A 130 22.73 -24.57 6.93
C LYS A 130 23.17 -25.71 7.84
N LYS A 131 22.85 -25.62 9.14
CA LYS A 131 23.05 -26.70 10.12
C LYS A 131 22.33 -27.99 9.69
N ASP A 132 21.08 -27.88 9.29
CA ASP A 132 20.25 -29.04 8.90
C ASP A 132 20.70 -29.57 7.53
N TRP A 133 21.09 -28.67 6.61
CA TRP A 133 21.71 -29.04 5.33
C TRP A 133 22.97 -29.88 5.53
N ASP A 134 23.95 -29.39 6.28
CA ASP A 134 25.22 -30.07 6.51
C ASP A 134 25.07 -31.39 7.29
N LEU A 135 24.03 -31.53 8.14
CA LEU A 135 23.74 -32.75 8.90
C LEU A 135 22.94 -33.80 8.13
N SER A 136 21.96 -33.40 7.30
CA SER A 136 20.91 -34.31 6.82
C SER A 136 20.66 -34.31 5.32
N TYR A 137 21.03 -33.26 4.58
CA TYR A 137 20.62 -33.12 3.17
C TYR A 137 21.78 -33.04 2.16
N LYS A 138 22.96 -32.59 2.60
CA LYS A 138 24.13 -32.34 1.74
C LYS A 138 24.65 -33.55 0.95
N ASN A 139 24.44 -34.75 1.47
CA ASN A 139 24.93 -36.00 0.87
C ASN A 139 23.84 -36.73 0.06
N ILE A 140 22.69 -36.10 -0.18
CA ILE A 140 21.60 -36.68 -0.98
C ILE A 140 21.91 -36.45 -2.46
N GLU A 141 22.19 -37.52 -3.19
CA GLU A 141 22.64 -37.47 -4.59
C GLU A 141 21.72 -36.65 -5.53
N TRP A 142 20.41 -36.75 -5.33
CA TRP A 142 19.41 -36.06 -6.16
C TRP A 142 19.15 -34.59 -5.76
N MET A 143 19.84 -34.06 -4.75
CA MET A 143 19.62 -32.74 -4.18
C MET A 143 20.91 -31.93 -4.13
N GLN A 144 20.90 -30.72 -4.67
CA GLN A 144 22.11 -29.91 -4.84
C GLN A 144 21.94 -28.52 -4.25
N SER A 145 23.00 -27.95 -3.68
CA SER A 145 23.03 -26.54 -3.30
C SER A 145 23.11 -25.67 -4.55
N ALA A 146 22.18 -24.73 -4.72
CA ALA A 146 22.25 -23.75 -5.79
C ALA A 146 23.48 -22.85 -5.60
N LYS A 147 24.20 -22.55 -6.68
CA LYS A 147 25.25 -21.53 -6.65
C LYS A 147 24.57 -20.16 -6.52
N GLN A 148 24.50 -19.68 -5.28
CA GLN A 148 23.97 -18.36 -4.98
C GLN A 148 25.08 -17.34 -5.25
N ASP A 149 24.97 -16.56 -6.32
CA ASP A 149 25.90 -15.46 -6.61
C ASP A 149 25.76 -14.32 -5.56
N SER A 150 26.62 -13.32 -5.59
CA SER A 150 26.78 -12.33 -4.49
C SER A 150 25.63 -11.32 -4.32
N GLY A 151 24.61 -11.34 -5.19
CA GLY A 151 23.43 -10.49 -5.04
C GLY A 151 22.36 -11.09 -4.09
N PHE A 152 21.54 -10.20 -3.53
CA PHE A 152 20.45 -10.57 -2.61
C PHE A 152 19.16 -10.86 -3.38
N LYS A 153 19.13 -11.95 -4.14
CA LYS A 153 17.93 -12.32 -4.92
C LYS A 153 16.75 -12.65 -4.00
N TYR A 154 15.79 -11.73 -3.91
CA TYR A 154 14.61 -11.88 -3.06
C TYR A 154 13.52 -12.70 -3.79
N PHE A 155 13.47 -14.00 -3.51
CA PHE A 155 12.38 -14.86 -3.97
C PHE A 155 11.11 -14.57 -3.16
N ALA A 156 10.17 -13.84 -3.76
CA ALA A 156 8.86 -13.60 -3.16
C ALA A 156 8.08 -14.92 -3.02
N GLY A 157 7.60 -15.27 -1.82
CA GLY A 157 6.93 -16.56 -1.58
C GLY A 157 5.62 -16.75 -2.37
N ASN A 158 5.08 -15.69 -2.97
CA ASN A 158 3.93 -15.71 -3.86
C ASN A 158 4.31 -15.70 -5.36
N TYR A 159 5.59 -15.89 -5.73
CA TYR A 159 6.06 -15.85 -7.11
C TYR A 159 5.30 -16.83 -8.02
N GLN A 160 5.20 -18.08 -7.59
CA GLN A 160 4.47 -19.12 -8.34
C GLN A 160 2.98 -18.78 -8.51
N ASN A 161 2.36 -18.21 -7.46
CA ASN A 161 0.95 -17.77 -7.51
C ASN A 161 0.73 -16.58 -8.46
N GLN A 162 1.77 -15.81 -8.78
CA GLN A 162 1.73 -14.73 -9.76
C GLN A 162 1.93 -15.25 -11.20
N THR A 163 2.86 -16.20 -11.42
CA THR A 163 3.08 -16.79 -12.75
C THR A 163 1.95 -17.72 -13.20
N ASP A 164 1.36 -18.46 -12.26
CA ASP A 164 0.42 -19.55 -12.58
C ASP A 164 -1.05 -19.07 -12.55
N LYS A 165 -1.25 -17.77 -12.35
CA LYS A 165 -2.56 -17.13 -12.30
C LYS A 165 -3.24 -17.22 -13.67
N ALA A 166 -4.30 -18.03 -13.77
CA ALA A 166 -5.02 -18.28 -15.01
C ALA A 166 -5.59 -17.02 -15.70
N GLN A 167 -5.76 -15.91 -14.96
CA GLN A 167 -6.19 -14.60 -15.47
C GLN A 167 -5.42 -13.47 -14.76
N PHE A 168 -4.73 -12.65 -15.54
CA PHE A 168 -4.05 -11.44 -15.07
C PHE A 168 -5.04 -10.30 -14.79
N GLN A 169 -4.87 -9.64 -13.64
CA GLN A 169 -5.57 -8.40 -13.27
C GLN A 169 -4.56 -7.26 -13.16
N LEU A 170 -4.95 -6.03 -13.49
CA LEU A 170 -4.03 -4.87 -13.41
C LEU A 170 -3.51 -4.65 -11.97
N THR A 171 -4.28 -5.02 -10.95
CA THR A 171 -3.87 -5.02 -9.53
C THR A 171 -2.73 -5.99 -9.21
N ASP A 172 -2.46 -6.99 -10.05
CA ASP A 172 -1.34 -7.91 -9.87
C ASP A 172 0.01 -7.22 -10.04
N THR A 173 0.07 -6.09 -10.77
CA THR A 173 1.28 -5.28 -10.85
C THR A 173 1.68 -4.63 -9.52
N LYS A 174 0.80 -4.62 -8.52
CA LYS A 174 1.11 -4.14 -7.15
C LYS A 174 1.68 -5.22 -6.23
N LEU A 175 1.80 -6.47 -6.70
CA LEU A 175 2.29 -7.59 -5.91
C LEU A 175 3.80 -7.82 -6.13
N GLY A 176 4.54 -8.00 -5.04
CA GLY A 176 5.95 -8.37 -5.04
C GLY A 176 6.90 -7.40 -5.77
N TYR A 177 8.18 -7.77 -5.84
CA TYR A 177 9.15 -7.16 -6.75
C TYR A 177 9.18 -7.92 -8.08
N LYS A 178 9.47 -7.21 -9.18
CA LYS A 178 9.48 -7.79 -10.53
C LYS A 178 10.90 -8.09 -10.97
N ASP A 179 11.21 -9.38 -11.11
CA ASP A 179 12.37 -9.86 -11.84
C ASP A 179 12.13 -9.79 -13.36
N ASN A 180 13.12 -10.20 -14.16
CA ASN A 180 13.03 -10.24 -15.61
C ASN A 180 11.79 -11.01 -16.13
N ARG A 181 11.47 -12.16 -15.51
CA ARG A 181 10.41 -13.08 -15.96
C ARG A 181 9.01 -12.57 -15.61
N ILE A 182 8.80 -12.06 -14.38
CA ILE A 182 7.54 -11.42 -14.00
C ILE A 182 7.34 -10.14 -14.79
N ASN A 183 8.42 -9.37 -15.03
CA ASN A 183 8.35 -8.17 -15.86
C ASN A 183 7.87 -8.49 -17.28
N GLU A 184 8.50 -9.45 -17.96
CA GLU A 184 8.06 -9.91 -19.28
C GLU A 184 6.59 -10.38 -19.26
N TYR A 185 6.23 -11.25 -18.31
CA TYR A 185 4.86 -11.77 -18.17
C TYR A 185 3.80 -10.67 -17.96
N TYR A 186 4.06 -9.70 -17.08
CA TYR A 186 3.14 -8.60 -16.80
C TYR A 186 3.04 -7.64 -17.98
N LEU A 187 4.14 -7.25 -18.63
CA LEU A 187 4.09 -6.38 -19.81
C LEU A 187 3.31 -7.03 -20.95
N HIS A 188 3.52 -8.32 -21.24
CA HIS A 188 2.72 -9.06 -22.23
C HIS A 188 1.24 -9.15 -21.83
N SER A 189 0.94 -9.37 -20.55
CA SER A 189 -0.43 -9.46 -20.05
C SER A 189 -1.18 -8.13 -20.08
N ILE A 190 -0.49 -7.02 -19.80
CA ILE A 190 -1.02 -5.66 -19.92
C ILE A 190 -1.31 -5.34 -21.40
N ALA A 191 -0.35 -5.60 -22.29
CA ALA A 191 -0.53 -5.38 -23.74
C ALA A 191 -1.73 -6.16 -24.30
N LYS A 192 -1.89 -7.41 -23.89
CA LYS A 192 -3.04 -8.25 -24.27
C LYS A 192 -4.38 -7.75 -23.69
N ARG A 193 -4.36 -7.18 -22.47
CA ARG A 193 -5.57 -6.71 -21.76
C ARG A 193 -6.02 -5.31 -22.22
N TYR A 194 -5.10 -4.46 -22.65
CA TYR A 194 -5.35 -3.07 -23.04
C TYR A 194 -4.87 -2.76 -24.47
N PRO A 195 -5.27 -3.53 -25.50
CA PRO A 195 -4.70 -3.43 -26.86
C PRO A 195 -4.98 -2.10 -27.56
N HIS A 196 -6.00 -1.35 -27.14
CA HIS A 196 -6.32 -0.02 -27.69
C HIS A 196 -5.57 1.13 -27.01
N LEU A 197 -4.91 0.86 -25.87
CA LEU A 197 -4.21 1.86 -25.06
C LEU A 197 -2.70 1.57 -24.95
N THR A 198 -2.24 0.40 -25.39
CA THR A 198 -0.88 -0.08 -25.11
C THR A 198 -0.27 -0.87 -26.26
N GLU A 199 1.04 -0.73 -26.44
CA GLU A 199 1.84 -1.47 -27.43
C GLU A 199 3.17 -1.89 -26.78
N LEU A 200 3.52 -3.17 -26.83
CA LEU A 200 4.74 -3.73 -26.25
C LEU A 200 5.83 -3.90 -27.30
N HIS A 201 7.02 -3.42 -26.98
CA HIS A 201 8.19 -3.42 -27.84
C HIS A 201 9.36 -4.12 -27.16
N SER A 202 10.17 -4.84 -27.94
CA SER A 202 11.54 -5.17 -27.56
C SER A 202 12.45 -4.12 -28.19
N ILE A 203 13.07 -3.26 -27.37
CA ILE A 203 13.86 -2.10 -27.84
C ILE A 203 15.34 -2.42 -28.01
N GLY A 204 15.75 -3.65 -27.72
CA GLY A 204 17.13 -4.10 -27.83
C GLY A 204 17.39 -5.34 -27.00
N ARG A 205 18.67 -5.71 -26.89
CA ARG A 205 19.14 -6.78 -26.02
C ARG A 205 20.33 -6.30 -25.20
N SER A 206 20.47 -6.85 -24.00
CA SER A 206 21.55 -6.59 -23.08
C SER A 206 22.86 -7.28 -23.49
N LYS A 207 23.93 -7.12 -22.70
CA LYS A 207 25.25 -7.72 -22.97
C LYS A 207 25.19 -9.24 -22.93
N GLU A 208 24.44 -9.80 -22.00
CA GLU A 208 24.16 -11.24 -21.90
C GLU A 208 22.92 -11.65 -22.72
N ASN A 209 22.54 -10.85 -23.71
CA ASN A 209 21.53 -11.19 -24.72
C ASN A 209 20.08 -11.34 -24.19
N ARG A 210 19.75 -10.78 -23.02
CA ARG A 210 18.35 -10.69 -22.52
C ARG A 210 17.59 -9.58 -23.26
N PRO A 211 16.30 -9.75 -23.60
CA PRO A 211 15.50 -8.69 -24.21
C PRO A 211 15.29 -7.51 -23.25
N ILE A 212 15.27 -6.29 -23.78
CA ILE A 212 14.88 -5.09 -23.04
C ILE A 212 13.50 -4.66 -23.53
N PHE A 213 12.51 -4.66 -22.64
CA PHE A 213 11.12 -4.39 -22.99
C PHE A 213 10.72 -2.94 -22.69
N ALA A 214 9.98 -2.34 -23.63
CA ALA A 214 9.32 -1.05 -23.45
C ALA A 214 7.83 -1.18 -23.74
N LEU A 215 6.98 -0.72 -22.81
CA LEU A 215 5.55 -0.60 -23.02
C LEU A 215 5.24 0.86 -23.35
N SER A 216 4.66 1.13 -24.52
CA SER A 216 4.13 2.46 -24.84
C SER A 216 2.64 2.51 -24.53
N LEU A 217 2.20 3.58 -23.86
CA LEU A 217 0.82 3.89 -23.49
C LEU A 217 0.34 5.06 -24.38
N SER A 218 -0.77 4.88 -25.10
CA SER A 218 -1.32 5.85 -26.06
C SER A 218 -2.71 5.39 -26.52
N ASP A 219 -3.72 6.27 -26.56
CA ASP A 219 -5.04 5.90 -27.12
C ASP A 219 -4.98 5.80 -28.65
N SER A 220 -5.16 4.59 -29.17
CA SER A 220 -5.17 4.28 -30.61
C SER A 220 -6.18 5.07 -31.46
N LYS A 221 -7.17 5.75 -30.87
CA LYS A 221 -8.08 6.66 -31.57
C LYS A 221 -7.38 7.87 -32.21
N LYS A 222 -6.21 8.27 -31.71
CA LYS A 222 -5.41 9.40 -32.22
C LYS A 222 -4.05 8.94 -32.71
N PRO A 223 -3.58 9.41 -33.89
CA PRO A 223 -2.33 8.93 -34.46
C PRO A 223 -1.14 9.32 -33.59
N ASN A 224 -0.21 8.38 -33.41
CA ASN A 224 0.97 8.57 -32.56
C ASN A 224 1.90 9.71 -33.03
N SER A 225 1.79 10.15 -34.29
CA SER A 225 2.55 11.28 -34.86
C SER A 225 2.12 12.65 -34.33
N GLU A 226 0.91 12.77 -33.80
CA GLU A 226 0.37 14.03 -33.23
C GLU A 226 0.65 14.16 -31.73
N LYS A 227 1.25 13.13 -31.11
CA LYS A 227 1.42 13.03 -29.66
C LYS A 227 2.85 13.31 -29.23
N ILE A 228 2.99 13.97 -28.09
CA ILE A 228 4.29 14.28 -27.49
C ILE A 228 4.84 13.00 -26.83
N PRO A 229 6.04 12.51 -27.21
CA PRO A 229 6.64 11.36 -26.56
C PRO A 229 7.17 11.73 -25.17
N ILE A 230 6.88 10.89 -24.17
CA ILE A 230 7.46 10.96 -22.82
C ILE A 230 8.13 9.61 -22.55
N LEU A 231 9.30 9.60 -21.92
CA LEU A 231 9.99 8.36 -21.51
C LEU A 231 10.17 8.31 -19.99
N PHE A 232 9.73 7.21 -19.40
CA PHE A 232 10.12 6.78 -18.06
C PHE A 232 10.97 5.51 -18.18
N HIS A 233 12.21 5.56 -17.69
CA HIS A 233 13.10 4.40 -17.60
C HIS A 233 13.43 4.10 -16.14
N CYS A 234 13.56 2.83 -15.80
CA CYS A 234 13.79 2.36 -14.44
C CYS A 234 14.89 1.28 -14.41
N SER A 235 15.46 1.10 -13.22
CA SER A 235 16.43 0.03 -12.92
C SER A 235 17.61 -0.01 -13.90
N ILE A 236 18.29 1.13 -14.05
CA ILE A 236 19.58 1.26 -14.74
C ILE A 236 20.68 0.67 -13.84
N HIS A 237 20.67 1.01 -12.56
CA HIS A 237 21.37 0.26 -11.52
C HIS A 237 20.46 -0.88 -11.04
N ALA A 238 20.93 -2.11 -11.14
CA ALA A 238 20.09 -3.29 -10.92
C ALA A 238 19.66 -3.51 -9.46
N ASN A 239 20.40 -2.94 -8.49
CA ASN A 239 20.06 -3.00 -7.07
C ASN A 239 18.98 -1.97 -6.66
N GLU A 240 18.54 -1.10 -7.57
CA GLU A 240 17.49 -0.10 -7.33
C GLU A 240 16.08 -0.66 -7.64
N VAL A 241 15.74 -1.85 -7.12
CA VAL A 241 14.50 -2.58 -7.47
C VAL A 241 13.20 -1.77 -7.27
N ILE A 242 13.20 -0.78 -6.38
CA ILE A 242 12.09 0.17 -6.17
C ILE A 242 11.80 1.00 -7.45
N ALA A 243 12.80 1.25 -8.30
CA ALA A 243 12.61 1.93 -9.57
C ALA A 243 11.71 1.10 -10.51
N THR A 244 11.90 -0.22 -10.60
CA THR A 244 11.02 -1.11 -11.38
C THR A 244 9.56 -0.93 -10.93
N GLU A 245 9.33 -0.92 -9.61
CA GLU A 245 8.01 -0.72 -9.02
C GLU A 245 7.42 0.66 -9.33
N HIS A 246 8.23 1.73 -9.35
CA HIS A 246 7.79 3.05 -9.76
C HIS A 246 7.32 3.10 -11.22
N CYS A 247 8.01 2.40 -12.13
CA CYS A 247 7.54 2.25 -13.51
C CYS A 247 6.19 1.50 -13.58
N TYR A 248 5.98 0.46 -12.77
CA TYR A 248 4.68 -0.22 -12.66
C TYR A 248 3.59 0.65 -12.02
N ASP A 249 3.93 1.53 -11.08
CA ASP A 249 3.02 2.51 -10.49
C ASP A 249 2.50 3.51 -11.52
N ILE A 250 3.36 3.96 -12.46
CA ILE A 250 2.96 4.83 -13.58
C ILE A 250 1.97 4.10 -14.49
N ILE A 251 2.32 2.88 -14.94
CA ILE A 251 1.45 2.06 -15.82
C ILE A 251 0.09 1.81 -15.15
N TYR A 252 0.11 1.39 -13.88
CA TYR A 252 -1.12 1.15 -13.11
C TYR A 252 -1.96 2.42 -12.98
N SER A 253 -1.35 3.54 -12.59
CA SER A 253 -2.10 4.78 -12.30
C SER A 253 -2.83 5.29 -13.53
N ILE A 254 -2.19 5.23 -14.71
CA ILE A 254 -2.80 5.60 -15.98
C ILE A 254 -3.91 4.60 -16.34
N LEU A 255 -3.62 3.29 -16.42
CA LEU A 255 -4.58 2.30 -16.94
C LEU A 255 -5.74 1.98 -15.98
N ASN A 256 -5.62 2.31 -14.69
CA ASN A 256 -6.68 2.15 -13.68
C ASN A 256 -7.62 3.38 -13.61
N SER A 257 -7.45 4.39 -14.46
CA SER A 257 -8.22 5.62 -14.38
C SER A 257 -8.58 6.16 -15.77
N GLU A 258 -9.85 6.01 -16.15
CA GLU A 258 -10.40 6.52 -17.42
C GLU A 258 -10.13 8.04 -17.59
N THR A 259 -10.25 8.81 -16.51
CA THR A 259 -9.97 10.26 -16.52
C THR A 259 -8.49 10.59 -16.75
N LEU A 260 -7.55 9.73 -16.35
CA LEU A 260 -6.13 9.90 -16.67
C LEU A 260 -5.78 9.40 -18.08
N VAL A 261 -6.48 8.36 -18.57
CA VAL A 261 -6.41 7.93 -19.97
C VAL A 261 -6.84 9.06 -20.90
N GLU A 262 -8.05 9.60 -20.74
CA GLU A 262 -8.58 10.69 -21.57
C GLU A 262 -7.72 11.95 -21.47
N LYS A 263 -7.26 12.31 -20.27
CA LYS A 263 -6.46 13.52 -20.05
C LYS A 263 -5.06 13.45 -20.66
N TYR A 264 -4.41 12.27 -20.64
CA TYR A 264 -3.00 12.15 -21.02
C TYR A 264 -2.74 11.36 -22.30
N LEU A 265 -3.40 10.21 -22.51
CA LEU A 265 -3.08 9.32 -23.64
C LEU A 265 -3.59 9.83 -25.00
N ASP A 266 -4.37 10.90 -24.99
CA ASP A 266 -4.77 11.67 -26.18
C ASP A 266 -3.70 12.67 -26.65
N ILE A 267 -2.83 13.13 -25.73
CA ILE A 267 -1.83 14.19 -25.94
C ILE A 267 -0.41 13.60 -25.96
N PHE A 268 -0.18 12.55 -25.16
CA PHE A 268 1.13 11.97 -24.92
C PHE A 268 1.19 10.52 -25.40
N ARG A 269 2.36 10.13 -25.93
CA ARG A 269 2.76 8.72 -26.08
C ARG A 269 3.78 8.43 -24.99
N ILE A 270 3.33 7.79 -23.92
CA ILE A 270 4.15 7.55 -22.72
C ILE A 270 4.85 6.20 -22.85
N TRP A 271 6.17 6.20 -22.99
CA TRP A 271 7.00 5.01 -22.99
C TRP A 271 7.47 4.69 -21.58
N VAL A 272 7.36 3.43 -21.18
CA VAL A 272 7.82 2.93 -19.88
C VAL A 272 8.75 1.74 -20.10
N VAL A 273 9.96 1.81 -19.56
CA VAL A 273 10.98 0.75 -19.56
C VAL A 273 11.27 0.35 -18.11
N PRO A 274 10.59 -0.66 -17.55
CA PRO A 274 10.70 -0.98 -16.12
C PRO A 274 12.06 -1.53 -15.70
N ILE A 275 12.75 -2.26 -16.58
CA ILE A 275 14.07 -2.85 -16.34
C ILE A 275 14.96 -2.54 -17.54
N LEU A 276 15.82 -1.51 -17.42
CA LEU A 276 16.80 -1.18 -18.46
C LEU A 276 18.07 -2.05 -18.36
N ASN A 277 18.41 -2.54 -17.16
CA ASN A 277 19.56 -3.42 -16.91
C ASN A 277 19.11 -4.84 -16.48
N PRO A 278 18.61 -5.68 -17.41
CA PRO A 278 18.12 -7.01 -17.08
C PRO A 278 19.25 -7.98 -16.67
N ASP A 279 20.50 -7.71 -17.08
CA ASP A 279 21.64 -8.57 -16.72
C ASP A 279 21.96 -8.44 -15.23
N GLY A 280 22.09 -7.21 -14.74
CA GLY A 280 22.23 -6.99 -13.30
C GLY A 280 20.98 -7.41 -12.52
N SER A 281 19.77 -7.19 -13.07
CA SER A 281 18.51 -7.57 -12.42
C SER A 281 18.29 -9.09 -12.33
N GLU A 282 19.15 -9.90 -12.96
CA GLU A 282 19.15 -11.35 -12.74
C GLU A 282 19.92 -11.75 -11.46
N ILE A 283 20.83 -10.89 -11.01
CA ILE A 283 21.78 -11.11 -9.91
C ILE A 283 21.22 -10.58 -8.58
N PHE A 284 20.52 -9.44 -8.61
CA PHE A 284 19.87 -8.80 -7.46
C PHE A 284 18.39 -9.18 -7.34
#